data_AF-A0A521Q3D7-F1
#
_entry.id   AF-A0A521Q3D7-F1
#
_cell.length_a   1.000
_cell.length_b   1.000
_cell.length_c   1.000
_cell.angle_alpha   90.00
_cell.angle_beta   90.00
_cell.angle_gamma   90.00
#
_symmetry.space_group_name_H-M   'P 1'
#
loop_
_entity.id
_entity.type
_entity.pdbx_description
1 polymer ?
#
loop_
_entity_poly.entity_id
_entity_poly.type
_entity_poly.pdbx_seq_one_letter_code
_entity_poly.pdbx_strand_id
1 'polypeptide(L)' 'MKELELARLKWRCRRGLLELDIVLGRFVERQYAGLDEAQRAAFDALLDKPDTVLWDMIAGRKEAAEEGQKKLLEKLRAV' A
#
# COMPACT_ATOMS: atom_id res chain seq x y z
N MET A 1 -12.88 -12.96 9.62
CA MET A 1 -11.96 -13.14 8.46
C MET A 1 -11.26 -11.82 8.07
N LYS A 2 -11.94 -10.67 7.97
CA LYS A 2 -11.32 -9.39 7.52
C LYS A 2 -10.29 -8.76 8.49
N GLU A 3 -10.45 -8.93 9.80
CA GLU A 3 -9.57 -8.29 10.80
C GLU A 3 -8.15 -8.88 10.86
N LEU A 4 -7.98 -10.17 10.58
CA LEU A 4 -6.67 -10.83 10.59
C LEU A 4 -5.77 -10.34 9.43
N GLU A 5 -6.36 -10.10 8.27
CA GLU A 5 -5.68 -9.55 7.09
C GLU A 5 -5.22 -8.11 7.36
N LEU A 6 -6.09 -7.29 7.94
CA LEU A 6 -5.79 -5.93 8.38
C LEU A 6 -4.68 -5.88 9.43
N ALA A 7 -4.71 -6.78 10.42
CA ALA A 7 -3.67 -6.88 11.43
C ALA A 7 -2.30 -7.29 10.82
N ARG A 8 -2.29 -8.26 9.89
CA ARG A 8 -1.07 -8.64 9.14
C ARG A 8 -0.55 -7.49 8.30
N LEU A 9 -1.42 -6.77 7.60
CA LEU A 9 -1.05 -5.61 6.80
C LEU A 9 -0.47 -4.50 7.66
N LYS A 10 -1.10 -4.15 8.78
CA LYS A 10 -0.55 -3.20 9.76
C LYS A 10 0.83 -3.65 10.25
N TRP A 11 1.03 -4.93 10.49
CA TRP A 11 2.35 -5.48 10.85
C TRP A 11 3.38 -5.38 9.71
N ARG A 12 3.00 -5.66 8.46
CA ARG A 12 3.87 -5.51 7.27
C ARG A 12 4.21 -4.04 6.95
N CYS A 13 3.35 -3.11 7.37
CA CYS A 13 3.54 -1.68 7.19
C CYS A 13 4.46 -1.04 8.25
N ARG A 14 4.67 -1.71 9.41
CA ARG A 14 5.66 -1.30 10.42
C ARG A 14 7.06 -1.47 9.89
N ARG A 15 7.54 -0.43 9.21
CA ARG A 15 8.85 -0.34 8.56
C ARG A 15 9.69 0.73 9.24
N GLY A 16 10.98 0.79 8.92
CA GLY A 16 11.92 1.75 9.54
C GLY A 16 11.62 3.23 9.23
N LEU A 17 10.76 3.50 8.25
CA LEU A 17 10.34 4.84 7.84
C LEU A 17 8.97 5.19 8.41
N LEU A 18 8.95 6.20 9.29
CA LEU A 18 7.73 6.69 9.93
C LEU A 18 6.71 7.23 8.92
N GLU A 19 7.17 7.93 7.89
CA GLU A 19 6.32 8.47 6.83
C GLU A 19 5.61 7.34 6.07
N LEU A 20 6.32 6.26 5.78
CA LEU A 20 5.77 5.11 5.07
C LEU A 20 4.71 4.41 5.94
N ASP A 21 4.98 4.25 7.24
CA ASP A 21 4.03 3.66 8.20
C ASP A 21 2.74 4.48 8.30
N ILE A 22 2.84 5.80 8.37
CA ILE A 22 1.67 6.70 8.45
C ILE A 22 0.83 6.62 7.17
N VAL A 23 1.48 6.72 6.00
CA VAL A 23 0.77 6.70 4.71
C VAL A 23 0.08 5.35 4.50
N LEU A 24 0.79 4.25 4.72
CA LEU A 24 0.23 2.90 4.58
C LEU A 24 -0.87 2.63 5.61
N GLY A 25 -0.69 3.05 6.87
CA GLY A 25 -1.68 2.91 7.92
C GLY A 25 -2.99 3.63 7.57
N ARG A 26 -2.90 4.91 7.18
CA ARG A 26 -4.09 5.69 6.76
C ARG A 26 -4.75 5.11 5.52
N PHE A 27 -3.96 4.67 4.55
CA PHE A 27 -4.48 4.04 3.33
C PHE A 27 -5.23 2.74 3.66
N VAL A 28 -4.65 1.89 4.51
CA VAL A 28 -5.27 0.64 4.93
C VAL A 28 -6.56 0.90 5.73
N GLU A 29 -6.61 1.94 6.55
CA GLU A 29 -7.83 2.26 7.31
C GLU A 29 -8.95 2.88 6.45
N ARG A 30 -8.60 3.71 5.44
CA ARG A 30 -9.59 4.45 4.63
C ARG A 30 -9.95 3.78 3.31
N GLN A 31 -8.98 3.20 2.61
CA GLN A 31 -9.16 2.68 1.26
C GLN A 31 -9.32 1.16 1.23
N TYR A 32 -8.71 0.41 2.16
CA TYR A 32 -8.76 -1.08 2.13
C TYR A 32 -10.17 -1.65 2.17
N ALA A 33 -11.08 -0.99 2.90
CA ALA A 33 -12.50 -1.39 2.96
C ALA A 33 -13.22 -1.30 1.60
N GLY A 34 -12.77 -0.42 0.72
CA GLY A 34 -13.32 -0.21 -0.63
C GLY A 34 -12.46 -0.77 -1.75
N LEU A 35 -11.38 -1.49 -1.45
CA LEU A 35 -10.56 -2.15 -2.48
C LEU A 35 -11.25 -3.42 -2.97
N ASP A 36 -11.29 -3.55 -4.30
CA ASP A 36 -11.69 -4.78 -4.97
C ASP A 36 -10.63 -5.89 -4.82
N GLU A 37 -10.99 -7.14 -5.08
CA GLU A 37 -10.11 -8.29 -4.84
C GLU A 37 -8.82 -8.21 -5.67
N ALA A 38 -8.95 -7.77 -6.93
CA ALA A 38 -7.81 -7.51 -7.82
C ALA A 38 -6.88 -6.40 -7.28
N GLN A 39 -7.44 -5.36 -6.65
CA GLN A 39 -6.65 -4.28 -6.09
C GLN A 39 -5.94 -4.70 -4.80
N ARG A 40 -6.56 -5.58 -4.00
CA ARG A 40 -5.90 -6.17 -2.82
C ARG A 40 -4.74 -7.06 -3.21
N ALA A 41 -4.90 -7.88 -4.26
CA ALA A 41 -3.80 -8.68 -4.80
C ALA A 41 -2.65 -7.80 -5.29
N ALA A 42 -2.96 -6.71 -6.00
CA ALA A 42 -1.96 -5.73 -6.43
C ALA A 42 -1.26 -5.03 -5.23
N PHE A 43 -1.99 -4.76 -4.15
CA PHE A 43 -1.43 -4.17 -2.93
C PHE A 43 -0.52 -5.15 -2.17
N ASP A 44 -0.90 -6.43 -2.08
CA ASP A 44 -0.05 -7.44 -1.45
C ASP A 44 1.26 -7.66 -2.24
N ALA A 45 1.16 -7.69 -3.58
CA ALA A 45 2.32 -7.74 -4.48
C ALA A 45 3.20 -6.47 -4.39
N LEU A 46 2.60 -5.33 -4.06
CA LEU A 46 3.35 -4.11 -3.73
C LEU A 46 4.08 -4.27 -2.41
N LEU A 47 3.41 -4.72 -1.35
CA LEU A 47 3.99 -4.92 -0.02
C LEU A 47 5.06 -6.01 0.05
N ASP A 48 5.15 -6.86 -0.95
CA ASP A 48 6.27 -7.79 -1.13
C ASP A 48 7.57 -7.06 -1.50
N LYS A 49 7.47 -5.82 -2.03
CA LYS A 49 8.64 -5.01 -2.41
C LYS A 49 9.29 -4.33 -1.20
N PRO A 50 10.60 -3.99 -1.32
CA PRO A 50 11.34 -3.28 -0.28
C PRO A 50 10.75 -1.91 0.04
N ASP A 51 10.95 -1.45 1.27
CA ASP A 51 10.51 -0.15 1.79
C ASP A 51 10.95 1.02 0.92
N THR A 52 12.21 1.00 0.51
CA THR A 52 12.80 2.02 -0.36
C THR A 52 12.10 2.07 -1.71
N VAL A 53 11.75 0.92 -2.30
CA VAL A 53 11.04 0.84 -3.58
C VAL A 53 9.60 1.31 -3.44
N LEU A 54 8.90 0.91 -2.38
CA LEU A 54 7.55 1.39 -2.08
C LEU A 54 7.54 2.90 -1.95
N TRP A 55 8.46 3.44 -1.15
CA TRP A 55 8.58 4.88 -0.93
C TRP A 55 8.89 5.63 -2.23
N ASP A 56 9.76 5.08 -3.08
CA ASP A 56 10.08 5.66 -4.38
C ASP A 56 8.87 5.68 -5.33
N MET A 57 8.06 4.61 -5.31
CA MET A 57 6.81 4.52 -6.07
C MET A 57 5.76 5.52 -5.54
N ILE A 58 5.63 5.65 -4.22
CA ILE A 58 4.70 6.60 -3.59
C ILE A 58 5.14 8.04 -3.87
N ALA A 59 6.43 8.33 -3.77
CA ALA A 59 7.02 9.63 -4.08
C ALA A 59 7.01 9.98 -5.58
N GLY A 60 6.61 9.05 -6.45
CA GLY A 60 6.57 9.27 -7.90
C GLY A 60 7.92 9.26 -8.59
N ARG A 61 8.94 8.75 -7.92
CA ARG A 61 10.26 8.50 -8.47
C ARG A 61 10.31 7.20 -9.30
N LYS A 62 9.38 6.27 -9.06
CA LYS A 62 9.27 5.01 -9.82
C LYS A 62 7.84 4.76 -10.32
N GLU A 63 7.70 4.41 -11.59
CA GLU A 63 6.42 4.01 -12.17
C GLU A 63 6.07 2.56 -11.82
N ALA A 64 4.79 2.32 -11.51
CA ALA A 64 4.27 0.97 -11.42
C ALA A 64 4.02 0.39 -12.82
N ALA A 65 4.43 -0.87 -12.99
CA ALA A 65 4.28 -1.59 -14.26
C ALA A 65 2.83 -2.00 -14.53
N GLU A 66 2.03 -2.22 -13.48
CA GLU A 66 0.63 -2.64 -13.60
C GLU A 66 -0.32 -1.47 -13.38
N GLU A 67 -1.34 -1.35 -14.23
CA GLU A 67 -2.37 -0.30 -14.11
C GLU A 67 -3.11 -0.37 -12.76
N GLY A 68 -3.32 -1.58 -12.23
CA GLY A 68 -3.89 -1.80 -10.91
C GLY A 68 -3.05 -1.18 -9.79
N GLN A 69 -1.72 -1.32 -9.86
CA GLN A 69 -0.79 -0.70 -8.91
C GLN A 69 -0.73 0.82 -9.11
N LYS A 70 -0.80 1.31 -10.35
CA LYS A 70 -0.81 2.75 -10.67
C LYS A 70 -2.00 3.46 -10.02
N LYS A 71 -3.22 2.93 -10.21
CA LYS A 71 -4.44 3.45 -9.56
C LYS A 71 -4.35 3.41 -8.04
N LEU A 72 -3.68 2.40 -7.49
CA LEU A 72 -3.51 2.24 -6.05
C LEU A 72 -2.52 3.25 -5.47
N LEU A 73 -1.41 3.50 -6.17
CA LEU A 73 -0.43 4.54 -5.84
C LEU A 73 -1.04 5.94 -5.91
N GLU A 74 -1.88 6.22 -6.92
CA GLU A 74 -2.61 7.50 -6.99
C GLU A 74 -3.53 7.69 -5.78
N LYS A 75 -4.27 6.65 -5.39
CA LYS A 75 -5.08 6.68 -4.17
C LYS A 75 -4.23 6.83 -2.90
N LEU A 76 -3.04 6.23 -2.86
CA LEU A 76 -2.10 6.35 -1.74
C LEU A 76 -1.55 7.77 -1.61
N ARG A 77 -1.29 8.46 -2.73
CA ARG A 77 -0.85 9.87 -2.76
C ARG A 77 -1.95 10.86 -2.39
N ALA A 78 -3.21 10.48 -2.53
CA ALA A 78 -4.37 11.32 -2.24
C ALA A 78 -4.87 11.22 -0.77
N VAL A 79 -4.19 10.44 0.07
CA VAL A 79 -4.50 10.22 1.51
C VAL A 79 -3.67 11.14 2.40
#